data_AF-A0A1U8QBB0-F1
#
_entry.id   AF-A0A1U8QBB0-F1
#
_cell.length_a   1.000
_cell.length_b   1.000
_cell.length_c   1.000
_cell.angle_alpha   90.00
_cell.angle_beta   90.00
_cell.angle_gamma   90.00
#
_symmetry.space_group_name_H-M   'P 1'
#
loop_
_entity.id
_entity.type
_entity.pdbx_description
1 polymer ?
#
loop_
_entity_poly.entity_id
_entity_poly.type
_entity_poly.pdbx_seq_one_letter_code
_entity_poly.pdbx_strand_id
1 'polypeptide(L)'
;MRNALQAKNRYAFVDGSLPRLEDSEKEQAWVKCNSMVISWIFNSLARDLHESVVHIETVQEIWKDIEDRFSQSNAPRIHQLKRDIALLQQGGQSVTTYFIKLKGLWDELVILSLIPMCICGVAKEFAVEYVNESDFISSSWD
;
A
#
# COMPACT_ATOMS: atom_id res chain seq x y z
N MET A 1 -7.98 -2.73 -5.38
CA MET A 1 -8.68 -3.89 -4.78
C MET A 1 -9.56 -3.52 -3.57
N ARG A 2 -9.07 -2.71 -2.62
CA ARG A 2 -9.79 -2.30 -1.39
C ARG A 2 -11.26 -1.90 -1.60
N ASN A 3 -11.54 -0.92 -2.47
CA ASN A 3 -12.90 -0.43 -2.70
C ASN A 3 -13.85 -1.52 -3.23
N ALA A 4 -13.36 -2.42 -4.09
CA ALA A 4 -14.15 -3.53 -4.62
C ALA A 4 -14.51 -4.57 -3.53
N LEU A 5 -13.59 -4.81 -2.59
CA LEU A 5 -13.82 -5.69 -1.44
C LEU A 5 -14.77 -5.05 -0.43
N GLN A 6 -14.62 -3.75 -0.17
CA GLN A 6 -15.53 -3.00 0.69
C GLN A 6 -16.96 -2.97 0.13
N ALA A 7 -17.12 -2.71 -1.18
CA ALA A 7 -18.42 -2.75 -1.84
C ALA A 7 -19.13 -4.12 -1.73
N LYS A 8 -18.38 -5.20 -1.48
CA LYS A 8 -18.90 -6.56 -1.28
C LYS A 8 -18.89 -7.02 0.18
N ASN A 9 -18.58 -6.12 1.14
CA ASN A 9 -18.43 -6.43 2.57
C ASN A 9 -17.43 -7.56 2.86
N ARG A 10 -16.33 -7.62 2.10
CA ARG A 10 -15.30 -8.67 2.22
C ARG A 10 -13.93 -8.16 2.64
N TYR A 11 -13.81 -6.86 2.91
CA TYR A 11 -12.54 -6.29 3.36
C TYR A 11 -12.08 -6.85 4.72
N ALA A 12 -13.03 -7.29 5.56
CA ALA A 12 -12.73 -7.88 6.86
C ALA A 12 -11.90 -9.18 6.81
N PHE A 13 -11.83 -9.84 5.65
CA PHE A 13 -10.95 -11.01 5.43
C PHE A 13 -9.50 -10.59 5.18
N VAL A 14 -9.27 -9.36 4.72
CA VAL A 14 -7.95 -8.81 4.42
C VAL A 14 -7.34 -8.20 5.67
N ASP A 15 -8.10 -7.38 6.41
CA ASP A 15 -7.62 -6.74 7.64
C ASP A 15 -7.65 -7.68 8.87
N GLY A 16 -8.25 -8.86 8.74
CA GLY A 16 -8.34 -9.85 9.81
C GLY A 16 -9.40 -9.56 10.88
N SER A 17 -10.25 -8.55 10.68
CA SER A 17 -11.31 -8.20 11.64
C SER A 17 -12.39 -9.29 11.76
N LEU A 18 -12.48 -10.20 10.79
CA LEU A 18 -13.40 -11.34 10.80
C LEU A 18 -12.65 -12.66 11.03
N PRO A 19 -12.52 -13.11 12.29
CA PRO A 19 -11.87 -14.39 12.59
C PRO A 19 -12.70 -15.56 12.07
N ARG A 20 -12.03 -16.71 11.90
CA ARG A 20 -12.72 -17.97 11.60
C ARG A 20 -13.68 -18.30 12.74
N LEU A 21 -14.89 -18.68 12.38
CA LEU A 21 -15.97 -18.98 13.32
C LEU A 21 -16.01 -20.50 13.57
N GLU A 22 -16.30 -20.93 14.81
CA GLU A 22 -16.41 -22.35 15.21
C GLU A 22 -17.84 -22.92 15.05
N ASP A 23 -18.78 -22.09 14.55
CA ASP A 23 -20.16 -22.47 14.25
C ASP A 23 -20.21 -23.13 12.86
N SER A 24 -20.65 -24.39 12.78
CA SER A 24 -20.64 -25.23 11.57
C SER A 24 -21.21 -24.54 10.32
N GLU A 25 -22.31 -23.80 10.42
CA GLU A 25 -22.92 -23.16 9.25
C GLU A 25 -22.16 -21.90 8.84
N LYS A 26 -21.76 -21.10 9.82
CA LYS A 26 -21.02 -19.86 9.59
C LYS A 26 -19.58 -20.12 9.16
N GLU A 27 -18.98 -21.22 9.60
CA GLU A 27 -17.66 -21.68 9.17
C GLU A 27 -17.65 -21.97 7.67
N GLN A 28 -18.65 -22.70 7.16
CA GLN A 28 -18.74 -22.98 5.72
C GLN A 28 -18.91 -21.69 4.89
N ALA A 29 -19.71 -20.73 5.38
CA ALA A 29 -19.86 -19.43 4.73
C ALA A 29 -18.54 -18.64 4.74
N TRP A 30 -17.81 -18.68 5.86
CA TRP A 30 -16.50 -18.06 6.00
C TRP A 30 -15.49 -18.66 5.00
N VAL A 31 -15.39 -19.99 4.94
CA VAL A 31 -14.49 -20.71 4.01
C VAL A 31 -14.79 -20.35 2.55
N LYS A 32 -16.08 -20.34 2.15
CA LYS A 32 -16.50 -19.95 0.79
C LYS A 32 -16.06 -18.52 0.45
N CYS A 33 -16.25 -17.57 1.37
CA CYS A 33 -15.85 -16.19 1.16
C CYS A 33 -14.33 -16.02 1.10
N ASN A 34 -13.60 -16.69 2.00
CA ASN A 34 -12.15 -16.72 2.03
C ASN A 34 -11.58 -17.24 0.68
N SER A 35 -12.01 -18.43 0.23
CA SER A 35 -11.57 -19.00 -1.06
C SER A 35 -11.89 -18.10 -2.25
N MET A 36 -13.04 -17.40 -2.24
CA MET A 36 -13.39 -16.49 -3.34
C MET A 36 -12.46 -15.28 -3.40
N VAL A 37 -12.11 -14.70 -2.25
CA VAL A 37 -11.17 -13.58 -2.21
C VAL A 37 -9.76 -14.03 -2.55
N ILE A 38 -9.33 -15.22 -2.11
CA ILE A 38 -8.08 -15.85 -2.56
C ILE A 38 -8.04 -15.93 -4.08
N SER A 39 -9.08 -16.47 -4.73
CA SER A 39 -9.14 -16.53 -6.20
C SER A 39 -9.01 -15.16 -6.87
N TRP A 40 -9.62 -14.11 -6.32
CA TRP A 40 -9.46 -12.75 -6.84
C TRP A 40 -8.03 -12.23 -6.70
N ILE A 41 -7.36 -12.57 -5.60
CA ILE A 41 -5.94 -12.23 -5.38
C ILE A 41 -5.07 -12.97 -6.40
N PHE A 42 -5.22 -14.28 -6.55
CA PHE A 42 -4.49 -15.07 -7.56
C PHE A 42 -4.68 -14.52 -8.98
N ASN A 43 -5.92 -14.18 -9.36
CA ASN A 43 -6.21 -13.62 -10.67
C ASN A 43 -5.64 -12.21 -10.89
N SER A 44 -5.32 -11.49 -9.82
CA SER A 44 -4.73 -10.14 -9.87
C SER A 44 -3.20 -10.17 -9.72
N LEU A 45 -2.63 -11.25 -9.18
CA LEU A 45 -1.20 -11.42 -8.97
C LEU A 45 -0.48 -11.82 -10.26
N ALA A 46 0.74 -11.30 -10.42
CA ALA A 46 1.66 -11.80 -11.43
C ALA A 46 1.93 -13.29 -11.21
N ARG A 47 2.02 -14.07 -12.29
CA ARG A 47 2.17 -15.54 -12.23
C ARG A 47 3.40 -15.97 -11.43
N ASP A 48 4.48 -15.22 -11.51
CA ASP A 48 5.73 -15.50 -10.80
C ASP A 48 5.59 -15.41 -9.27
N LEU A 49 4.51 -14.79 -8.77
CA LEU A 49 4.22 -14.70 -7.34
C LEU A 49 3.31 -15.84 -6.85
N HIS A 50 2.68 -16.61 -7.75
CA HIS A 50 1.69 -17.62 -7.38
C HIS A 50 2.30 -18.72 -6.52
N GLU A 51 3.49 -19.21 -6.88
CA GLU A 51 4.20 -20.26 -6.13
C GLU A 51 4.48 -19.85 -4.68
N SER A 52 4.67 -18.56 -4.43
CA SER A 52 5.00 -18.06 -3.10
C SER A 52 3.81 -18.00 -2.14
N VAL A 53 2.57 -17.97 -2.66
CA VAL A 53 1.34 -17.82 -1.87
C VAL A 53 0.38 -19.02 -1.99
N VAL A 54 0.70 -20.02 -2.82
CA VAL A 54 -0.16 -21.19 -3.12
C VAL A 54 -0.50 -22.05 -1.91
N HIS A 55 0.37 -22.09 -0.91
CA HIS A 55 0.19 -22.91 0.30
C HIS A 55 -0.46 -22.15 1.46
N ILE A 56 -0.82 -20.87 1.26
CA ILE A 56 -1.41 -20.05 2.30
C ILE A 56 -2.94 -20.19 2.27
N GLU A 57 -3.54 -20.52 3.42
CA GLU A 57 -4.95 -20.89 3.50
C GLU A 57 -5.88 -19.71 3.73
N THR A 58 -5.37 -18.59 4.25
CA THR A 58 -6.17 -17.41 4.59
C THR A 58 -5.82 -16.19 3.74
N VAL A 59 -6.84 -15.42 3.39
CA VAL A 59 -6.68 -14.12 2.71
C VAL A 59 -5.75 -13.19 3.49
N GLN A 60 -5.88 -13.18 4.82
CA GLN A 60 -5.10 -12.32 5.70
C GLN A 60 -3.60 -12.63 5.61
N GLU A 61 -3.22 -13.91 5.65
CA GLU A 61 -1.83 -14.32 5.54
C GLU A 61 -1.26 -14.03 4.15
N ILE A 62 -2.02 -14.29 3.07
CA ILE A 62 -1.59 -13.93 1.71
C ILE A 62 -1.34 -12.43 1.61
N TRP A 63 -2.27 -11.63 2.12
CA TRP A 63 -2.14 -10.18 2.09
C TRP A 63 -0.91 -9.70 2.86
N LYS A 64 -0.68 -10.25 4.05
CA LYS A 64 0.47 -9.92 4.89
C LYS A 64 1.80 -10.31 4.25
N ASP A 65 1.88 -11.47 3.59
CA ASP A 65 3.09 -11.91 2.88
C ASP A 65 3.42 -10.96 1.71
N ILE A 66 2.42 -10.57 0.92
CA ILE A 66 2.58 -9.59 -0.16
C ILE A 66 3.00 -8.23 0.41
N GLU A 67 2.35 -7.78 1.48
CA GLU A 67 2.66 -6.51 2.13
C GLU A 67 4.10 -6.50 2.66
N ASP A 68 4.55 -7.53 3.37
CA ASP A 68 5.90 -7.58 3.92
C ASP A 68 6.98 -7.59 2.82
N ARG A 69 6.76 -8.36 1.75
CA ARG A 69 7.71 -8.47 0.62
C ARG A 69 7.82 -7.20 -0.22
N PHE A 70 6.71 -6.51 -0.44
CA PHE A 70 6.65 -5.40 -1.41
C PHE A 70 6.45 -4.01 -0.78
N SER A 71 6.22 -3.92 0.53
CA SER A 71 6.14 -2.62 1.22
C SER A 71 7.49 -1.91 1.32
N GLN A 72 8.60 -2.65 1.42
CA GLN A 72 9.94 -2.07 1.61
C GLN A 72 10.57 -1.56 0.30
N SER A 73 10.12 -2.05 -0.86
CA SER A 73 10.73 -1.76 -2.17
C SER A 73 10.46 -0.35 -2.74
N ASN A 74 10.01 0.60 -1.92
CA ASN A 74 9.66 1.92 -2.40
C ASN A 74 10.86 2.88 -2.52
N ALA A 75 12.05 2.56 -2.01
CA ALA A 75 13.20 3.49 -2.08
C ALA A 75 13.56 3.93 -3.52
N PRO A 76 13.65 3.04 -4.54
CA PRO A 76 13.84 3.46 -5.93
C PRO A 76 12.69 4.32 -6.47
N ARG A 77 11.44 4.01 -6.09
CA ARG A 77 10.26 4.78 -6.51
C ARG A 77 10.23 6.16 -5.86
N ILE A 78 10.55 6.27 -4.58
CA ILE A 78 10.71 7.52 -3.83
C ILE A 78 11.78 8.38 -4.49
N HIS A 79 12.94 7.80 -4.81
CA HIS A 79 14.00 8.52 -5.52
C HIS A 79 13.54 9.01 -6.90
N GLN A 80 12.83 8.16 -7.66
CA GLN A 80 12.26 8.56 -8.95
C GLN A 80 11.25 9.70 -8.81
N LEU A 81 10.34 9.64 -7.82
CA LEU A 81 9.36 10.71 -7.55
C LEU A 81 10.04 12.02 -7.15
N LYS A 82 11.04 11.97 -6.24
CA LYS A 82 11.84 13.15 -5.87
C LYS A 82 12.49 13.78 -7.11
N ARG A 83 13.07 12.95 -7.99
CA ARG A 83 13.66 13.41 -9.25
C ARG A 83 12.61 14.02 -10.19
N ASP A 84 11.47 13.37 -10.35
CA ASP A 84 10.40 13.84 -11.25
C ASP A 84 9.84 15.18 -10.78
N ILE A 85 9.67 15.37 -9.46
CA ILE A 85 9.28 16.65 -8.85
C ILE A 85 10.34 17.72 -9.12
N ALA A 86 11.62 17.42 -8.89
CA ALA A 86 12.73 18.36 -9.09
C ALA A 86 12.90 18.79 -10.56
N LEU A 87 12.59 17.90 -11.51
CA LEU A 87 12.66 18.18 -12.94
C LEU A 87 11.35 18.71 -13.53
N LEU A 88 10.26 18.77 -12.76
CA LEU A 88 8.95 19.20 -13.26
C LEU A 88 8.95 20.69 -13.56
N GLN A 89 8.84 21.03 -14.85
CA GLN A 89 8.71 22.40 -15.32
C GLN A 89 7.31 22.64 -15.91
N GLN A 90 6.79 23.85 -15.74
CA GLN A 90 5.49 24.24 -16.30
C GLN A 90 5.49 24.16 -17.84
N GLY A 91 6.55 24.68 -18.48
CA GLY A 91 6.65 24.76 -19.94
C GLY A 91 5.47 25.51 -20.55
N GLY A 92 4.90 24.98 -21.64
CA GLY A 92 3.71 25.54 -22.30
C GLY A 92 2.37 25.11 -21.70
N GLN A 93 2.35 24.45 -20.54
CA GLN A 93 1.11 23.98 -19.90
C GLN A 93 0.44 25.11 -19.10
N SER A 94 -0.88 25.03 -18.96
CA SER A 94 -1.61 25.92 -18.04
C SER A 94 -1.16 25.66 -16.60
N VAL A 95 -1.24 26.71 -15.77
CA VAL A 95 -0.91 26.65 -14.34
C VAL A 95 -1.70 25.54 -13.64
N THR A 96 -2.99 25.41 -13.95
CA THR A 96 -3.85 24.36 -13.38
C THR A 96 -3.35 22.96 -13.69
N THR A 97 -2.98 22.69 -14.95
CA THR A 97 -2.49 21.37 -15.36
C THR A 97 -1.13 21.05 -14.71
N TYR A 98 -0.24 22.04 -14.64
CA TYR A 98 1.04 21.88 -13.95
C TYR A 98 0.83 21.55 -12.46
N PHE A 99 -0.03 22.31 -11.78
CA PHE A 99 -0.27 22.12 -10.35
C PHE A 99 -0.92 20.77 -10.03
N ILE A 100 -1.87 20.30 -10.86
CA ILE A 100 -2.46 18.97 -10.70
C ILE A 100 -1.39 17.87 -10.80
N LYS A 101 -0.46 17.98 -11.75
CA LYS A 101 0.64 17.02 -11.90
C LYS A 101 1.58 17.05 -10.70
N LEU A 102 1.99 18.23 -10.27
CA LEU A 102 2.85 18.42 -9.11
C LEU A 102 2.19 17.81 -7.86
N LYS A 103 0.92 18.13 -7.62
CA LYS A 103 0.16 17.58 -6.49
C LYS A 103 0.06 16.06 -6.54
N GLY A 104 -0.21 15.48 -7.71
CA GLY A 104 -0.27 14.02 -7.86
C GLY A 104 1.06 13.33 -7.50
N LEU A 105 2.19 13.88 -7.96
CA LEU A 105 3.51 13.36 -7.61
C LEU A 105 3.82 13.51 -6.10
N TRP A 106 3.41 14.63 -5.50
CA TRP A 106 3.55 14.87 -4.07
C TRP A 106 2.70 13.92 -3.22
N ASP A 107 1.42 13.75 -3.56
CA ASP A 107 0.51 12.86 -2.83
C ASP A 107 1.04 11.41 -2.88
N GLU A 108 1.55 10.96 -4.03
CA GLU A 108 2.20 9.65 -4.16
C GLU A 108 3.47 9.55 -3.30
N LEU A 109 4.34 10.57 -3.36
CA LEU A 109 5.57 10.60 -2.57
C LEU A 109 5.26 10.50 -1.07
N VAL A 110 4.29 11.27 -0.58
CA VAL A 110 3.87 11.26 0.84
C VAL A 110 3.38 9.88 1.25
N ILE A 111 2.57 9.20 0.44
CA ILE A 111 2.05 7.86 0.74
C ILE A 111 3.19 6.84 0.86
N LEU A 112 4.13 6.84 -0.08
CA LEU A 112 5.26 5.89 -0.09
C LEU A 112 6.30 6.21 0.99
N SER A 113 6.30 7.45 1.45
CA SER A 113 7.18 7.99 2.47
C SER A 113 6.75 7.71 3.90
N LEU A 114 5.55 7.17 4.10
CA LEU A 114 5.07 6.85 5.44
C LEU A 114 5.93 5.73 6.03
N ILE A 115 6.69 6.08 7.06
CA ILE A 115 7.42 5.10 7.87
C ILE A 115 6.38 4.19 8.54
N PRO A 116 6.45 2.86 8.35
CA PRO A 116 5.59 1.95 9.08
C PRO A 116 5.81 2.16 10.57
N MET A 117 4.74 2.38 11.35
CA MET A 117 4.85 2.42 12.80
C MET A 117 5.31 1.05 13.31
N CYS A 118 6.60 0.91 13.60
CA CYS A 118 7.13 -0.28 14.24
C CYS A 118 6.89 -0.22 15.74
N ILE A 119 6.34 -1.30 16.31
CA ILE A 119 6.17 -1.51 17.75
C ILE A 119 7.55 -1.64 18.45
N CYS A 120 8.61 -1.88 17.68
CA CYS A 120 9.97 -2.07 18.14
C CYS A 120 10.73 -0.79 18.55
N GLY A 121 10.16 0.40 18.34
CA GLY A 121 10.80 1.68 18.70
C GLY A 121 11.89 2.17 17.74
N VAL A 122 12.46 1.30 16.90
CA VAL A 122 13.47 1.63 15.87
C VAL A 122 12.94 2.63 14.82
N ALA A 123 11.64 2.60 14.54
CA ALA A 123 11.00 3.54 13.62
C ALA A 123 11.16 5.01 14.06
N LYS A 124 11.40 5.29 15.36
CA LYS A 124 11.64 6.65 15.85
C LYS A 124 12.99 7.22 15.40
N GLU A 125 13.99 6.38 15.14
CA GLU A 125 15.31 6.82 14.68
C GLU A 125 15.28 7.17 13.19
N PHE A 126 14.51 6.43 12.38
CA PHE A 126 14.28 6.73 10.96
C PHE A 126 13.35 7.93 10.73
N ALA A 127 12.44 8.23 11.67
CA ALA A 127 11.55 9.39 11.59
C ALA A 127 12.31 10.73 11.63
N VAL A 128 13.50 10.78 12.24
CA VAL A 128 14.30 12.00 12.38
C VAL A 128 14.88 12.45 11.03
N GLU A 129 15.26 11.53 10.13
CA GLU A 129 15.70 11.89 8.77
C GLU A 129 14.55 12.39 7.90
N TYR A 130 13.35 11.81 8.05
CA TYR A 130 12.17 12.17 7.27
C TYR A 130 11.63 13.58 7.59
N VAL A 131 11.60 13.94 8.87
CA VAL A 131 11.17 15.28 9.32
C VAL A 131 12.14 16.36 8.83
N ASN A 132 13.45 16.07 8.87
CA ASN A 132 14.46 17.00 8.38
C ASN A 132 14.38 17.24 6.86
N GLU A 133 14.07 16.23 6.04
CA GLU A 133 13.84 16.41 4.59
C GLU A 133 12.51 17.14 4.28
N SER A 134 11.43 16.88 5.02
CA SER A 134 10.15 17.56 4.81
C SER A 134 10.20 19.04 5.22
N ASP A 135 10.92 19.36 6.30
CA ASP A 135 11.08 20.73 6.79
C ASP A 135 12.02 21.53 5.87
N PHE A 136 13.08 20.90 5.35
CA PHE A 136 13.96 21.51 4.35
C PHE A 136 13.18 21.90 3.08
N ILE A 137 12.28 21.06 2.60
CA ILE A 137 11.51 21.35 1.38
C ILE A 137 10.39 22.35 1.64
N SER A 138 9.72 22.32 2.80
CA SER A 138 8.70 23.33 3.17
C SER A 138 9.31 24.72 3.29
N SER A 139 10.53 24.83 3.84
CA SER A 139 11.25 26.10 3.99
C SER A 139 11.81 26.68 2.68
N SER A 140 11.80 25.90 1.59
CA SER A 140 12.30 26.35 0.27
C SER A 140 11.26 27.15 -0.53
N TRP A 141 10.03 27.28 -0.01
CA TRP A 141 8.91 27.98 -0.66
C TRP A 141 8.33 29.13 0.19
N ASP A 142 8.94 29.44 1.34
CA ASP A 142 8.76 30.70 2.10
C ASP A 142 9.82 31.74 1.68
#